data_AF-A0A6G7ZVN4-F1
#
_entry.id   AF-A0A6G7ZVN4-F1
#
_cell.length_a   1.000
_cell.length_b   1.000
_cell.length_c   1.000
_cell.angle_alpha   90.00
_cell.angle_beta   90.00
_cell.angle_gamma   90.00
#
_symmetry.space_group_name_H-M   'P 1'
#
loop_
_entity.id
_entity.type
_entity.pdbx_description
1 polymer ?
#
loop_
_entity_poly.entity_id
_entity_poly.type
_entity_poly.pdbx_seq_one_letter_code
_entity_poly.pdbx_strand_id
1 'polypeptide(L)'
;MTEPATFELKDYRQPLVTSLGVILGFLVGFLAQWVSDENFALANASDWLVFAGCIGGAAILLRVLFRMLTPVRELDPLAFYRRTLRLYVSGIATAFLSLIVAAAFL
;
A
#
# COMPACT_ATOMS: atom_id res chain seq x y z
N MET A 1 -35.79 -20.65 -8.37
CA MET A 1 -34.44 -21.23 -8.24
C MET A 1 -33.51 -20.05 -7.96
N THR A 2 -33.21 -19.79 -6.69
CA THR A 2 -32.20 -18.79 -6.31
C THR A 2 -30.84 -19.45 -6.48
N GLU A 3 -30.11 -19.11 -7.54
CA GLU A 3 -28.70 -19.49 -7.63
C GLU A 3 -27.99 -18.99 -6.36
N PRO A 4 -27.19 -19.85 -5.69
CA PRO A 4 -26.35 -19.36 -4.60
C PRO A 4 -25.42 -18.32 -5.21
N ALA A 5 -25.42 -17.09 -4.68
CA ALA A 5 -24.53 -16.03 -5.13
C ALA A 5 -23.09 -16.54 -5.12
N THR A 6 -22.59 -16.93 -6.29
CA THR A 6 -21.23 -17.44 -6.46
C THR A 6 -20.33 -16.24 -6.29
N PHE A 7 -19.78 -16.09 -5.09
CA PHE A 7 -18.84 -15.04 -4.73
C PHE A 7 -17.62 -15.12 -5.67
N GLU A 8 -17.63 -14.32 -6.72
CA GLU A 8 -16.53 -14.26 -7.67
C GLU A 8 -15.43 -13.37 -7.11
N LEU A 9 -14.34 -13.99 -6.66
CA LEU A 9 -13.15 -13.30 -6.15
C LEU A 9 -12.63 -12.22 -7.13
N LYS A 10 -12.91 -12.39 -8.42
CA LYS A 10 -12.55 -11.47 -9.51
C LYS A 10 -13.15 -10.07 -9.29
N ASP A 11 -14.39 -9.98 -8.80
CA ASP A 11 -15.10 -8.71 -8.61
C ASP A 11 -14.46 -7.82 -7.54
N TYR A 12 -13.74 -8.44 -6.60
CA TYR A 12 -13.03 -7.75 -5.51
C TYR A 12 -11.58 -7.40 -5.85
N ARG A 13 -11.01 -8.00 -6.91
CA ARG A 13 -9.63 -7.74 -7.34
C ARG A 13 -9.51 -6.41 -8.06
N GLN A 14 -10.48 -6.08 -8.93
CA GLN A 14 -10.41 -4.88 -9.75
C GLN A 14 -10.48 -3.58 -8.91
N PRO A 15 -11.42 -3.41 -7.96
CA PRO A 15 -11.42 -2.24 -7.07
C PRO A 15 -10.14 -2.13 -6.23
N LEU A 16 -9.57 -3.27 -5.80
CA LEU A 16 -8.33 -3.30 -5.03
C LEU A 16 -7.14 -2.85 -5.87
N VAL A 17 -6.98 -3.35 -7.10
CA VAL A 17 -5.88 -2.94 -7.99
C VAL A 17 -6.00 -1.47 -8.37
N THR A 18 -7.20 -0.97 -8.64
CA THR A 18 -7.43 0.45 -8.95
C THR A 18 -7.06 1.35 -7.77
N SER A 19 -7.58 1.07 -6.57
CA SER A 19 -7.26 1.87 -5.38
C SER A 19 -5.77 1.79 -5.03
N LEU A 20 -5.13 0.64 -5.19
CA LEU A 20 -3.70 0.46 -5.03
C LEU A 20 -2.89 1.37 -5.97
N GLY A 21 -3.26 1.44 -7.24
CA GLY A 21 -2.61 2.32 -8.22
C GLY A 21 -2.71 3.80 -7.83
N VAL A 22 -3.90 4.24 -7.40
CA VAL A 22 -4.13 5.62 -6.94
C VAL A 22 -3.29 5.95 -5.72
N ILE A 23 -3.32 5.11 -4.68
CA ILE A 23 -2.57 5.35 -3.44
C ILE A 23 -1.06 5.33 -3.68
N LEU A 24 -0.58 4.36 -4.46
CA LEU A 24 0.84 4.29 -4.82
C LEU A 24 1.27 5.55 -5.59
N GLY A 25 0.44 6.00 -6.53
CA GLY A 25 0.68 7.23 -7.29
C GLY A 25 0.77 8.46 -6.38
N PHE A 26 -0.17 8.63 -5.44
CA PHE A 26 -0.12 9.72 -4.45
C PHE A 26 1.13 9.63 -3.55
N LEU A 27 1.48 8.44 -3.07
CA LEU A 27 2.62 8.24 -2.19
C LEU A 27 3.95 8.56 -2.88
N VAL A 28 4.12 8.09 -4.12
CA VAL A 28 5.32 8.37 -4.93
C VAL A 28 5.35 9.84 -5.34
N GLY A 29 4.21 10.43 -5.70
CA GLY A 29 4.12 11.86 -6.02
C GLY A 29 4.49 12.74 -4.83
N PHE A 30 4.02 12.40 -3.63
CA PHE A 30 4.41 13.06 -2.38
C PHE A 30 5.93 12.99 -2.16
N LEU A 31 6.53 11.82 -2.29
CA LEU A 31 7.98 11.65 -2.14
C LEU A 31 8.78 12.44 -3.18
N ALA A 32 8.35 12.41 -4.44
CA ALA A 32 9.00 13.13 -5.53
C ALA A 32 8.95 14.64 -5.30
N GLN A 33 7.79 15.16 -4.87
CA GLN A 33 7.64 16.57 -4.54
C GLN A 33 8.51 16.96 -3.34
N TRP A 34 8.54 16.13 -2.29
CA TRP A 34 9.31 16.41 -1.08
C TRP A 34 10.83 16.42 -1.34
N VAL A 35 11.34 15.46 -2.11
CA VAL A 35 12.77 15.40 -2.49
C VAL A 35 13.16 16.53 -3.44
N SER A 36 12.21 17.11 -4.18
CA SER A 36 12.46 18.22 -5.10
C SER A 36 12.40 19.59 -4.44
N ASP A 37 12.08 19.67 -3.14
CA ASP A 37 12.10 20.93 -2.39
C ASP A 37 13.53 21.41 -2.18
N GLU A 38 13.80 22.71 -2.36
CA GLU A 38 15.12 23.31 -2.16
C GLU A 38 15.61 23.15 -0.71
N ASN A 39 14.69 23.02 0.25
CA ASN A 39 15.00 22.81 1.66
C ASN A 39 14.98 21.34 2.06
N PHE A 40 14.97 20.41 1.10
CA PHE A 40 15.02 18.99 1.39
C PHE A 40 16.29 18.65 2.16
N ALA A 41 16.13 18.26 3.42
CA ALA A 41 17.19 17.75 4.26
C ALA A 41 16.65 16.63 5.13
N LEU A 42 17.33 15.48 5.13
CA LEU A 42 17.10 14.40 6.10
C LEU A 42 17.91 14.68 7.37
N ALA A 43 17.61 15.83 8.01
CA ALA A 43 18.40 16.34 9.13
C ALA A 43 17.98 15.71 10.45
N ASN A 44 16.68 15.47 10.62
CA ASN A 44 16.11 14.98 11.87
C ASN A 44 15.69 13.51 11.79
N ALA A 45 15.54 12.90 12.96
CA ALA A 45 15.01 11.54 13.08
C ALA A 45 13.56 11.44 12.54
N SER A 46 12.77 12.51 12.64
CA SER A 46 11.43 12.62 12.04
C SER A 46 11.47 12.49 10.52
N ASP A 47 12.39 13.19 9.86
CA ASP A 47 12.52 13.18 8.40
C ASP A 47 12.91 11.78 7.91
N TRP A 48 13.90 11.16 8.57
CA TRP A 48 14.27 9.78 8.28
C TRP A 48 13.13 8.80 8.51
N LEU A 49 12.32 8.99 9.57
CA LEU A 49 11.17 8.15 9.85
C LEU A 49 10.10 8.24 8.76
N VAL A 50 9.75 9.45 8.32
CA VAL A 50 8.82 9.66 7.20
C VAL A 50 9.35 9.01 5.94
N PHE A 51 10.61 9.29 5.59
CA PHE A 51 11.22 8.78 4.37
C PHE A 51 11.23 7.24 4.35
N ALA A 52 11.75 6.62 5.41
CA ALA A 52 11.81 5.17 5.52
C ALA A 52 10.41 4.52 5.54
N GLY A 53 9.45 5.14 6.24
CA GLY A 53 8.07 4.65 6.31
C GLY A 53 7.33 4.74 4.98
N CYS A 54 7.49 5.84 4.23
CA CYS A 54 6.92 5.99 2.90
C CYS A 54 7.53 5.00 1.90
N ILE A 55 8.86 4.82 1.91
CA ILE A 55 9.54 3.83 1.06
C ILE A 55 9.13 2.40 1.42
N GLY A 56 9.07 2.08 2.72
CA GLY A 56 8.63 0.78 3.21
C GLY A 56 7.17 0.48 2.85
N GLY A 57 6.28 1.45 3.03
CA GLY A 57 4.88 1.37 2.63
C GLY A 57 4.74 1.17 1.11
N ALA A 58 5.44 1.95 0.29
CA ALA A 58 5.46 1.80 -1.15
C ALA A 58 5.94 0.41 -1.59
N ALA A 59 7.00 -0.12 -0.97
CA ALA A 59 7.50 -1.46 -1.25
C ALA A 59 6.48 -2.57 -0.92
N ILE A 60 5.76 -2.44 0.21
CA ILE A 60 4.68 -3.36 0.58
C ILE A 60 3.53 -3.27 -0.44
N LEU A 61 3.13 -2.07 -0.85
CA LEU A 61 2.07 -1.86 -1.84
C LEU A 61 2.46 -2.41 -3.22
N LEU A 62 3.72 -2.23 -3.65
CA LEU A 62 4.25 -2.87 -4.86
C LEU A 62 4.20 -4.39 -4.75
N ARG A 63 4.56 -4.97 -3.59
CA ARG A 63 4.44 -6.42 -3.36
C ARG A 63 2.99 -6.90 -3.45
N VAL A 64 2.03 -6.12 -2.96
CA VAL A 64 0.59 -6.40 -3.10
C VAL A 64 0.18 -6.37 -4.57
N LEU A 65 0.67 -5.39 -5.35
CA LEU A 65 0.42 -5.29 -6.79
C LEU A 65 0.92 -6.55 -7.49
N PHE A 66 2.15 -6.98 -7.22
CA PHE A 66 2.71 -8.21 -7.78
C PHE A 66 1.90 -9.45 -7.40
N ARG A 67 1.48 -9.60 -6.13
CA ARG A 67 0.59 -10.71 -5.72
C ARG A 67 -0.73 -10.68 -6.47
N MET A 68 -1.28 -9.50 -6.72
CA MET A 68 -2.53 -9.35 -7.44
C MET A 68 -2.37 -9.60 -8.93
N LEU A 69 -1.26 -9.24 -9.57
CA LEU A 69 -1.05 -9.52 -11.00
C LEU A 69 -0.68 -10.99 -11.27
N THR A 70 -0.15 -11.69 -10.27
CA THR A 70 0.22 -13.11 -10.40
C THR A 70 -1.03 -14.01 -10.41
N PRO A 71 -1.12 -15.00 -11.32
CA PRO A 71 -2.22 -15.96 -11.32
C PRO A 71 -2.31 -16.73 -9.99
N VAL A 72 -3.53 -16.85 -9.44
CA VAL A 72 -3.75 -17.61 -8.21
C VAL A 72 -3.56 -19.09 -8.49
N ARG A 73 -2.48 -19.67 -7.96
CA ARG A 73 -2.15 -21.10 -8.01
C ARG A 73 -2.44 -21.82 -6.68
N GLU A 74 -2.91 -21.10 -5.67
CA GLU A 74 -3.18 -21.67 -4.34
C GLU A 74 -4.51 -22.43 -4.32
N LEU A 75 -4.53 -23.54 -3.56
CA LEU A 75 -5.69 -24.39 -3.32
C LEU A 75 -6.83 -23.67 -2.58
N ASP A 76 -6.54 -22.57 -1.86
CA ASP A 76 -7.51 -21.71 -1.17
C ASP A 76 -7.38 -20.24 -1.64
N PRO A 77 -8.14 -19.85 -2.69
CA PRO A 77 -8.13 -18.49 -3.23
C PRO A 77 -8.57 -17.40 -2.21
N LEU A 78 -9.43 -17.76 -1.26
CA LEU A 78 -9.97 -16.81 -0.29
C LEU A 78 -8.91 -16.47 0.78
N ALA A 79 -8.20 -17.46 1.29
CA ALA A 79 -7.09 -17.23 2.22
C ALA A 79 -5.97 -16.40 1.58
N PHE A 80 -5.62 -16.67 0.32
CA PHE A 80 -4.68 -15.88 -0.45
C PHE A 80 -5.11 -14.41 -0.54
N TYR A 81 -6.39 -14.17 -0.85
CA TYR A 81 -6.94 -12.82 -0.94
C TYR A 81 -6.91 -12.10 0.40
N ARG A 82 -7.37 -12.72 1.49
CA ARG A 82 -7.35 -12.12 2.85
C ARG A 82 -5.94 -11.78 3.33
N ARG A 83 -4.94 -12.61 3.01
CA ARG A 83 -3.53 -12.30 3.29
C ARG A 83 -3.07 -11.08 2.51
N THR A 84 -3.44 -11.00 1.23
CA THR A 84 -3.08 -9.86 0.37
C THR A 84 -3.77 -8.57 0.81
N LEU A 85 -5.03 -8.64 1.25
CA LEU A 85 -5.75 -7.50 1.83
C LEU A 85 -5.11 -7.01 3.13
N ARG A 86 -4.67 -7.92 4.01
CA ARG A 86 -3.94 -7.53 5.22
C ARG A 86 -2.62 -6.83 4.88
N LEU A 87 -1.85 -7.36 3.93
CA LEU A 87 -0.63 -6.72 3.45
C LEU A 87 -0.91 -5.33 2.86
N TYR A 88 -2.00 -5.18 2.11
CA TYR A 88 -2.45 -3.90 1.57
C TYR A 88 -2.70 -2.87 2.68
N VAL A 89 -3.54 -3.23 3.65
CA VAL A 89 -3.85 -2.35 4.80
C VAL A 89 -2.60 -2.04 5.61
N SER A 90 -1.70 -3.02 5.84
CA SER A 90 -0.43 -2.80 6.54
C SER A 90 0.52 -1.88 5.77
N GLY A 91 0.55 -1.95 4.44
CA GLY A 91 1.35 -1.05 3.61
C GLY A 91 0.89 0.40 3.71
N ILE A 92 -0.43 0.62 3.63
CA ILE A 92 -1.05 1.94 3.85
C ILE A 92 -0.76 2.42 5.27
N ALA A 93 -1.07 1.60 6.28
CA ALA A 93 -0.88 1.97 7.68
C ALA A 93 0.58 2.34 7.97
N THR A 94 1.55 1.59 7.45
CA THR A 94 2.98 1.92 7.62
C THR A 94 3.32 3.31 7.09
N ALA A 95 2.88 3.66 5.88
CA ALA A 95 3.15 4.96 5.28
C ALA A 95 2.47 6.14 6.02
N PHE A 96 1.23 5.96 6.46
CA PHE A 96 0.52 7.00 7.20
C PHE A 96 0.98 7.11 8.66
N LEU A 97 1.25 5.99 9.33
CA LEU A 97 1.75 6.00 10.71
C LEU A 97 3.13 6.64 10.80
N SER A 98 4.02 6.45 9.82
CA SER A 98 5.32 7.13 9.84
C SER A 98 5.17 8.65 9.80
N LEU A 99 4.21 9.17 9.02
CA LEU A 99 3.87 10.60 8.99
C LEU A 99 3.32 11.09 10.34
N ILE A 100 2.35 10.36 10.90
CA ILE A 100 1.72 10.72 12.18
C ILE A 100 2.74 10.70 13.32
N VAL A 101 3.57 9.65 13.39
CA VAL A 101 4.58 9.50 14.42
C VAL A 101 5.64 10.58 14.28
N ALA A 102 6.14 10.85 13.07
CA ALA A 102 7.08 11.93 12.85
C ALA A 102 6.51 13.31 13.23
N ALA A 103 5.23 13.56 12.95
CA ALA A 103 4.55 14.80 13.33
C ALA A 103 4.42 14.98 14.85
N ALA A 104 4.42 13.90 15.64
CA ALA A 104 4.44 13.98 17.09
C ALA A 104 5.81 14.38 17.67
N PHE A 105 6.87 14.36 16.85
CA PHE A 105 8.25 14.74 17.21
C PHE A 105 8.69 16.07 16.59
N LEU A 106 7.80 16.76 15.87
CA LEU A 106 7.98 18.10 15.31
C LEU A 106 7.82 19.17 16.42
#